data_AF-A0A6M3J097-F1
#
_entry.id   AF-A0A6M3J097-F1
#
_cell.length_a   1.000
_cell.length_b   1.000
_cell.length_c   1.000
_cell.angle_alpha   90.00
_cell.angle_beta   90.00
_cell.angle_gamma   90.00
#
_symmetry.space_group_name_H-M   'P 1'
#
loop_
_entity.id
_entity.type
_entity.pdbx_description
1 polymer ?
#
loop_
_entity_poly.entity_id
_entity_poly.type
_entity_poly.pdbx_seq_one_letter_code
_entity_poly.pdbx_strand_id
1 'polypeptide(L)'
;MGSSQGRKRALDSVGAVLMQWAMYKDKQKQQLEQKIAMEDAAKEKAKLMLEKRKQDMEWDIKKMDYKNSLDDADRAEARTYAEKQATKEADVMKLLEAQKKKELEADNAKIGTVKSITGRNDAELVYKGAGKWDYQKKEGLPGVPQDELIRMHKYRDTLPPGDPRREEVNSRISKITMNAPNLSKGGLTKAALAGDPDAKLILDTMAADAVKQAEAMGKASSKGKIAGLAATMDLDATAHSIVLGKETLSNVKNTFGVPIQEVVRQKVLDIDPEFNFIKPRVTEGAVKSTLVQQTKQRGMMGSFVKNLNNQVARVDTVMKDVISRFGARFIDLPIRELKTRAKGSGHEQVVEAYMLEISNEIGKLSTGSVGSVRELSTEAQERWAKIHDPNLSLKQLKIILEETKLMGNMRLTSTDDEIAETLSILDNINEPTRIPQNTPQPQPKSRFKILGIE
;
A
#
# COMPACT_ATOMS: atom_id res chain seq x y z
N MET A 1 10.09 68.36 30.32
CA MET A 1 9.67 67.26 31.21
C MET A 1 8.53 66.46 30.58
N GLY A 2 8.81 65.69 29.52
CA GLY A 2 7.81 64.91 28.81
C GLY A 2 8.21 63.45 28.71
N SER A 3 7.27 62.57 29.07
CA SER A 3 7.14 61.17 28.64
C SER A 3 7.75 60.02 29.48
N SER A 4 7.87 60.14 30.82
CA SER A 4 8.03 58.91 31.64
C SER A 4 6.84 57.94 31.49
N GLN A 5 5.65 58.47 31.18
CA GLN A 5 4.46 57.68 30.84
C GLN A 5 4.57 56.90 29.52
N GLY A 6 5.35 57.37 28.54
CA GLY A 6 5.52 56.70 27.24
C GLY A 6 6.34 55.41 27.36
N ARG A 7 7.43 55.45 28.14
CA ARG A 7 8.27 54.26 28.39
C ARG A 7 7.55 53.19 29.20
N LYS A 8 6.68 53.59 30.14
CA LYS A 8 5.91 52.62 30.93
C LYS A 8 4.92 51.84 30.07
N ARG A 9 4.19 52.53 29.18
CA ARG A 9 3.26 51.87 28.23
C ARG A 9 3.95 50.93 27.23
N ALA A 10 5.17 51.25 26.81
CA ALA A 10 5.94 50.38 25.92
C ALA A 10 6.46 49.11 26.62
N LEU A 11 6.80 49.19 27.90
CA LEU A 11 7.20 48.00 28.68
C LEU A 11 5.99 47.11 29.02
N ASP A 12 4.84 47.72 29.31
CA ASP A 12 3.59 46.99 29.57
C ASP A 12 3.11 46.23 28.32
N SER A 13 3.30 46.78 27.11
CA SER A 13 2.92 46.09 25.86
C SER A 13 3.83 44.91 25.52
N VAL A 14 5.13 45.01 25.78
CA VAL A 14 6.08 43.89 25.59
C VAL A 14 5.79 42.75 26.56
N GLY A 15 5.45 43.07 27.81
CA GLY A 15 5.03 42.07 28.80
C GLY A 15 3.78 41.30 28.37
N ALA A 16 2.78 41.99 27.81
CA ALA A 16 1.56 41.36 27.32
C ALA A 16 1.80 40.41 26.13
N VAL A 17 2.67 40.78 25.20
CA VAL A 17 3.03 39.94 24.04
C VAL A 17 3.79 38.67 24.48
N LEU A 18 4.73 38.81 25.42
CA LEU A 18 5.46 37.66 25.97
C LEU A 18 4.53 36.70 26.71
N MET A 19 3.56 37.22 27.47
CA MET A 19 2.57 36.39 28.15
C MET A 19 1.64 35.66 27.17
N GLN A 20 1.18 36.33 26.10
CA GLN A 20 0.38 35.68 25.05
C GLN A 20 1.17 34.56 24.33
N TRP A 21 2.46 34.79 24.06
CA TRP A 21 3.32 33.79 23.44
C TRP A 21 3.57 32.58 24.34
N ALA A 22 3.78 32.80 25.64
CA ALA A 22 3.90 31.72 26.63
C ALA A 22 2.61 30.88 26.70
N MET A 23 1.43 31.52 26.76
CA MET A 23 0.14 30.83 26.74
C MET A 23 -0.08 30.03 25.45
N TYR A 24 0.35 30.56 24.30
CA TYR A 24 0.27 29.84 23.03
C TYR A 24 1.16 28.58 23.03
N LYS A 25 2.39 28.68 23.54
CA LYS A 25 3.30 27.53 23.67
C LYS A 25 2.75 26.45 24.61
N ASP A 26 2.20 26.83 25.75
CA ASP A 26 1.58 25.89 26.68
C ASP A 26 0.38 25.18 26.04
N LYS A 27 -0.44 25.91 25.29
CA LYS A 27 -1.56 25.32 24.54
C LYS A 27 -1.09 24.32 23.48
N GLN A 28 -0.02 24.62 22.74
CA GLN A 28 0.58 23.70 21.77
C GLN A 28 1.14 22.44 22.46
N LYS A 29 1.80 22.60 23.61
CA LYS A 29 2.31 21.49 24.41
C LYS A 29 1.17 20.58 24.88
N GLN A 30 0.09 21.13 25.43
CA GLN A 30 -1.09 20.36 25.84
C GLN A 30 -1.74 19.62 24.67
N GLN A 31 -1.82 20.24 23.49
CA GLN A 31 -2.34 19.57 22.28
C GLN A 31 -1.45 18.41 21.83
N LEU A 32 -0.13 18.53 21.95
CA LEU A 32 0.81 17.47 21.62
C LEU A 32 0.70 16.30 22.62
N GLU A 33 0.64 16.60 23.92
CA GLU A 33 0.46 15.58 24.98
C GLU A 33 -0.86 14.82 24.81
N GLN A 34 -1.95 15.51 24.46
CA GLN A 34 -3.23 14.88 24.14
C GLN A 34 -3.15 13.96 22.91
N LYS A 35 -2.41 14.35 21.87
CA LYS A 35 -2.21 13.50 20.68
C LYS A 35 -1.42 12.24 21.01
N ILE A 36 -0.34 12.36 21.78
CA ILE A 36 0.46 11.22 22.23
C ILE A 36 -0.39 10.24 23.04
N ALA A 37 -1.18 10.76 24.00
CA ALA A 37 -2.07 9.93 24.81
C ALA A 37 -3.15 9.20 23.97
N MET A 38 -3.70 9.84 22.95
CA MET A 38 -4.64 9.20 22.02
C MET A 38 -3.97 8.11 21.18
N GLU A 39 -2.74 8.32 20.73
CA GLU A 39 -1.98 7.34 19.96
C GLU A 39 -1.64 6.11 20.80
N ASP A 40 -1.23 6.30 22.05
CA ASP A 40 -0.92 5.21 22.97
C ASP A 40 -2.19 4.41 23.33
N ALA A 41 -3.32 5.09 23.56
CA ALA A 41 -4.61 4.43 23.75
C ALA A 41 -5.05 3.62 22.51
N ALA A 42 -4.77 4.13 21.30
CA ALA A 42 -5.05 3.42 20.06
C ALA A 42 -4.15 2.17 19.90
N LYS A 43 -2.87 2.26 20.27
CA LYS A 43 -1.93 1.13 20.25
C LYS A 43 -2.34 0.03 21.23
N GLU A 44 -2.72 0.38 22.46
CA GLU A 44 -3.23 -0.60 23.43
C GLU A 44 -4.54 -1.24 22.98
N LYS A 45 -5.47 -0.46 22.41
CA LYS A 45 -6.69 -1.01 21.82
C LYS A 45 -6.40 -1.98 20.67
N ALA A 46 -5.43 -1.68 19.81
CA ALA A 46 -5.02 -2.57 18.73
C ALA A 46 -4.39 -3.87 19.25
N LYS A 47 -3.56 -3.78 20.31
CA LYS A 47 -2.96 -4.93 20.98
C LYS A 47 -4.03 -5.84 21.59
N LEU A 48 -5.03 -5.27 22.28
CA LEU A 48 -6.16 -6.02 22.82
C LEU A 48 -7.01 -6.70 21.73
N MET A 49 -7.24 -6.03 20.59
CA MET A 49 -7.94 -6.64 19.45
C MET A 49 -7.15 -7.81 18.85
N LEU A 50 -5.83 -7.70 18.76
CA LEU A 50 -4.97 -8.76 18.24
C LEU A 50 -4.93 -9.97 19.18
N GLU A 51 -4.85 -9.73 20.50
CA GLU A 51 -4.92 -10.79 21.50
C GLU A 51 -6.27 -11.52 21.49
N LYS A 52 -7.38 -10.77 21.40
CA LYS A 52 -8.71 -11.36 21.25
C LYS A 52 -8.80 -12.23 19.99
N ARG A 53 -8.28 -11.76 18.86
CA ARG A 53 -8.27 -12.53 17.61
C ARG A 53 -7.44 -13.82 17.71
N LYS A 54 -6.33 -13.81 18.46
CA LYS A 54 -5.55 -15.03 18.76
C LYS A 54 -6.38 -16.02 19.57
N GLN A 55 -7.06 -15.55 20.62
CA GLN A 55 -7.93 -16.40 21.44
C GLN A 55 -9.09 -17.00 20.61
N ASP A 56 -9.71 -16.21 19.74
CA ASP A 56 -10.76 -16.67 18.83
C ASP A 56 -10.23 -17.76 17.87
N MET A 57 -9.03 -17.57 17.29
CA MET A 57 -8.39 -18.59 16.43
C MET A 57 -8.03 -19.87 17.19
N GLU A 58 -7.49 -19.78 18.41
CA GLU A 58 -7.22 -20.96 19.25
C GLU A 58 -8.51 -21.72 19.58
N TRP A 59 -9.60 -20.99 19.81
CA TRP A 59 -10.91 -21.59 20.05
C TRP A 59 -11.45 -22.31 18.81
N ASP A 60 -11.28 -21.71 17.62
CA ASP A 60 -11.67 -22.34 16.36
C ASP A 60 -10.83 -23.58 16.03
N ILE A 61 -9.52 -23.58 16.30
CA ILE A 61 -8.64 -24.75 16.16
C ILE A 61 -9.13 -25.88 17.08
N LYS A 62 -9.36 -25.58 18.37
CA LYS A 62 -9.91 -26.56 19.33
C LYS A 62 -11.27 -27.11 18.89
N LYS A 63 -12.11 -26.26 18.28
CA LYS A 63 -13.41 -26.66 17.75
C LYS A 63 -13.29 -27.55 16.51
N MET A 64 -12.28 -27.35 15.67
CA MET A 64 -12.01 -28.23 14.53
C MET A 64 -11.49 -29.59 14.98
N ASP A 65 -10.57 -29.63 15.96
CA ASP A 65 -10.09 -30.89 16.54
C ASP A 65 -11.22 -31.69 17.20
N TYR A 66 -12.13 -31.00 17.92
CA TYR A 66 -13.32 -31.62 18.51
C TYR A 66 -14.33 -32.12 17.44
N LYS A 67 -14.51 -31.38 16.34
CA LYS A 67 -15.39 -31.81 15.22
C LYS A 67 -14.90 -33.06 14.52
N ASN A 68 -13.58 -33.29 14.48
CA ASN A 68 -12.99 -34.48 13.88
C ASN A 68 -13.12 -35.73 14.77
N SER A 69 -13.54 -35.58 16.03
CA SER A 69 -13.72 -36.68 16.99
C SER A 69 -15.19 -37.00 17.34
N LEU A 70 -16.17 -36.46 16.61
CA LEU A 70 -17.61 -36.59 16.94
C LEU A 70 -18.42 -37.41 15.93
N ASP A 71 -19.29 -38.25 16.47
CA ASP A 71 -20.31 -39.01 15.73
C ASP A 71 -21.29 -38.09 15.00
N ASP A 72 -21.92 -38.61 13.94
CA ASP A 72 -22.74 -37.84 12.99
C ASP A 72 -23.92 -37.07 13.64
N ALA A 73 -24.43 -37.56 14.79
CA ALA A 73 -25.52 -36.92 15.54
C ALA A 73 -25.08 -35.58 16.17
N ASP A 74 -23.89 -35.53 16.76
CA ASP A 74 -23.36 -34.33 17.41
C ASP A 74 -22.93 -33.28 16.36
N ARG A 75 -22.56 -33.73 15.15
CA ARG A 75 -22.29 -32.83 14.01
C ARG A 75 -23.56 -32.12 13.53
N ALA A 76 -24.73 -32.73 13.63
CA ALA A 76 -26.00 -32.08 13.29
C ALA A 76 -26.37 -31.00 14.31
N GLU A 77 -26.22 -31.28 15.60
CA GLU A 77 -26.51 -30.30 16.66
C GLU A 77 -25.54 -29.10 16.60
N ALA A 78 -24.25 -29.36 16.37
CA ALA A 78 -23.24 -28.31 16.18
C ALA A 78 -23.52 -27.39 14.96
N ARG A 79 -24.12 -27.93 13.89
CA ARG A 79 -24.56 -27.13 12.72
C ARG A 79 -25.71 -26.20 13.10
N THR A 80 -26.73 -26.70 13.81
CA THR A 80 -27.87 -25.86 14.23
C THR A 80 -27.45 -24.76 15.21
N TYR A 81 -26.46 -25.02 16.06
CA TYR A 81 -25.90 -23.99 16.94
C TYR A 81 -25.11 -22.93 16.17
N ALA A 82 -24.32 -23.34 15.16
CA ALA A 82 -23.56 -22.42 14.32
C ALA A 82 -24.49 -21.51 13.48
N GLU A 83 -25.58 -22.06 12.93
CA GLU A 83 -26.58 -21.27 12.20
C GLU A 83 -27.25 -20.22 13.10
N LYS A 84 -27.60 -20.59 14.34
CA LYS A 84 -28.16 -19.64 15.33
C LYS A 84 -27.18 -18.53 15.71
N GLN A 85 -25.87 -18.81 15.74
CA GLN A 85 -24.86 -17.78 15.98
C GLN A 85 -24.70 -16.86 14.77
N ALA A 86 -24.61 -17.41 13.56
CA ALA A 86 -24.51 -16.61 12.34
C ALA A 86 -25.70 -15.65 12.18
N THR A 87 -26.93 -16.06 12.55
CA THR A 87 -28.08 -15.15 12.55
C THR A 87 -27.96 -14.02 13.56
N LYS A 88 -27.42 -14.28 14.76
CA LYS A 88 -27.21 -13.25 15.78
C LYS A 88 -26.14 -12.24 15.35
N GLU A 89 -25.05 -12.71 14.75
CA GLU A 89 -23.99 -11.84 14.23
C GLU A 89 -24.50 -10.96 13.08
N ALA A 90 -25.33 -11.51 12.19
CA ALA A 90 -25.95 -10.75 11.11
C ALA A 90 -26.87 -9.63 11.65
N ASP A 91 -27.62 -9.90 12.72
CA ASP A 91 -28.49 -8.90 13.35
C ASP A 91 -27.68 -7.79 14.06
N VAL A 92 -26.56 -8.14 14.70
CA VAL A 92 -25.63 -7.16 15.28
C VAL A 92 -25.00 -6.27 14.20
N MET A 93 -24.61 -6.85 13.05
CA MET A 93 -24.07 -6.08 11.93
C MET A 93 -25.09 -5.10 11.35
N LYS A 94 -26.36 -5.51 11.21
CA LYS A 94 -27.45 -4.60 10.79
C LYS A 94 -27.64 -3.43 11.76
N LEU A 95 -27.55 -3.68 13.07
CA LEU A 95 -27.63 -2.62 14.08
C LEU A 95 -26.47 -1.62 13.97
N LEU A 96 -25.25 -2.12 13.74
CA LEU A 96 -24.05 -1.31 13.54
C LEU A 96 -24.13 -0.44 12.27
N GLU A 97 -24.62 -0.99 11.16
CA GLU A 97 -24.85 -0.23 9.93
C GLU A 97 -25.91 0.86 10.11
N ALA A 98 -27.00 0.55 10.80
CA ALA A 98 -28.04 1.53 11.13
C ALA A 98 -27.49 2.66 12.02
N GLN A 99 -26.59 2.36 12.95
CA GLN A 99 -25.95 3.36 13.81
C GLN A 99 -24.99 4.26 13.01
N LYS A 100 -24.15 3.70 12.16
CA LYS A 100 -23.26 4.48 11.27
C LYS A 100 -24.05 5.40 10.33
N LYS A 101 -25.18 4.93 9.81
CA LYS A 101 -26.05 5.76 8.96
C LYS A 101 -26.59 6.98 9.72
N LYS A 102 -27.02 6.81 10.98
CA LYS A 102 -27.47 7.93 11.83
C LYS A 102 -26.35 8.93 12.13
N GLU A 103 -25.12 8.48 12.36
CA GLU A 103 -23.97 9.36 12.57
C GLU A 103 -23.66 10.19 11.31
N LEU A 104 -23.72 9.58 10.14
CA LEU A 104 -23.46 10.24 8.86
C LEU A 104 -24.55 11.26 8.51
N GLU A 105 -25.81 10.96 8.83
CA GLU A 105 -26.92 11.90 8.73
C GLU A 105 -26.77 13.10 9.70
N ALA A 106 -26.33 12.85 10.95
CA ALA A 106 -26.08 13.91 11.92
C ALA A 106 -24.92 14.84 11.51
N ASP A 107 -23.86 14.31 10.90
CA ASP A 107 -22.73 15.11 10.42
C ASP A 107 -23.08 15.91 9.15
N ASN A 108 -23.88 15.34 8.24
CA ASN A 108 -24.40 16.10 7.09
C ASN A 108 -25.31 17.26 7.53
N ALA A 109 -26.10 17.09 8.60
CA ALA A 109 -26.91 18.17 9.16
C ALA A 109 -26.05 19.33 9.70
N LYS A 110 -24.89 19.05 10.29
CA LYS A 110 -23.92 20.07 10.74
C LYS A 110 -23.27 20.81 9.57
N ILE A 111 -22.99 20.12 8.46
CA ILE A 111 -22.41 20.73 7.25
C ILE A 111 -23.42 21.67 6.56
N GLY A 112 -24.71 21.30 6.56
CA GLY A 112 -25.80 22.15 6.07
C GLY A 112 -25.91 23.49 6.79
N THR A 113 -25.57 23.53 8.09
CA THR A 113 -25.59 24.76 8.90
C THR A 113 -24.40 25.71 8.62
N VAL A 114 -23.31 25.22 8.03
CA VAL A 114 -22.13 26.04 7.70
C VAL A 114 -22.31 26.81 6.38
N LYS A 115 -23.14 26.30 5.45
CA LYS A 115 -23.44 27.00 4.18
C LYS A 115 -24.35 28.22 4.33
N SER A 116 -25.05 28.40 5.46
CA SER A 116 -25.89 29.59 5.69
C SER A 116 -25.12 30.80 6.25
N ILE A 117 -23.82 30.69 6.52
CA ILE A 117 -23.00 31.78 7.11
C ILE A 117 -22.13 32.50 6.05
N THR A 118 -22.00 31.97 4.83
CA THR A 118 -21.25 32.63 3.75
C THR A 118 -22.16 32.99 2.57
N GLY A 119 -23.11 33.89 2.82
CA GLY A 119 -23.87 34.58 1.78
C GLY A 119 -23.03 35.66 1.13
N ARG A 120 -22.53 35.41 -0.09
CA ARG A 120 -22.19 36.45 -1.07
C ARG A 120 -23.00 36.19 -2.34
N ASN A 121 -24.15 36.87 -2.41
CA ASN A 121 -24.84 37.15 -3.66
C ASN A 121 -24.25 38.46 -4.18
N ASP A 122 -23.58 38.40 -5.33
CA ASP A 122 -23.20 39.59 -6.08
C ASP A 122 -24.44 40.08 -6.86
N ALA A 123 -24.87 41.30 -6.54
CA ALA A 123 -25.86 42.07 -7.27
C ALA A 123 -25.28 43.45 -7.56
N GLU A 124 -25.44 43.95 -8.78
CA GLU A 124 -25.47 45.37 -9.21
C GLU A 124 -26.01 45.35 -10.67
N LEU A 125 -26.91 46.19 -11.21
CA LEU A 125 -27.63 47.42 -10.86
C LEU A 125 -28.92 47.42 -11.73
N VAL A 126 -30.13 47.65 -11.20
CA VAL A 126 -30.88 48.91 -10.98
C VAL A 126 -31.50 49.58 -12.23
N TYR A 127 -32.81 49.78 -12.07
CA TYR A 127 -33.88 50.30 -12.91
C TYR A 127 -33.93 51.83 -13.06
N LYS A 128 -34.37 52.35 -14.21
CA LYS A 128 -35.13 53.62 -14.36
C LYS A 128 -36.09 53.39 -15.55
N GLY A 129 -37.42 53.46 -15.45
CA GLY A 129 -38.23 54.59 -15.03
C GLY A 129 -38.88 55.20 -16.28
N ALA A 130 -40.19 54.99 -16.47
CA ALA A 130 -41.09 55.49 -17.54
C ALA A 130 -41.21 54.66 -18.84
N GLY A 131 -42.33 53.93 -18.93
CA GLY A 131 -43.16 53.55 -20.09
C GLY A 131 -42.61 53.51 -21.53
N LYS A 132 -42.91 52.38 -22.19
CA LYS A 132 -42.86 52.01 -23.63
C LYS A 132 -41.54 51.39 -24.12
N TRP A 133 -41.64 50.11 -24.50
CA TRP A 133 -40.73 49.47 -25.45
C TRP A 133 -41.32 49.67 -26.84
N ASP A 134 -40.80 50.63 -27.61
CA ASP A 134 -41.13 50.73 -29.04
C ASP A 134 -40.06 49.98 -29.84
N TYR A 135 -40.49 48.90 -30.50
CA TYR A 135 -39.70 48.24 -31.54
C TYR A 135 -39.84 49.04 -32.84
N GLN A 136 -38.80 49.80 -33.21
CA GLN A 136 -38.67 50.27 -34.59
C GLN A 136 -38.10 49.14 -35.46
N LYS A 137 -38.95 48.61 -36.34
CA LYS A 137 -38.57 47.82 -37.52
C LYS A 137 -37.69 48.72 -38.41
N LYS A 138 -36.39 48.43 -38.53
CA LYS A 138 -35.57 49.00 -39.60
C LYS A 138 -35.65 48.10 -40.82
N GLU A 139 -36.10 48.71 -41.90
CA GLU A 139 -36.20 48.16 -43.25
C GLU A 139 -34.83 47.77 -43.82
N GLY A 140 -34.89 46.87 -44.81
CA GLY A 140 -33.76 46.06 -45.29
C GLY A 140 -32.61 46.80 -45.96
N LEU A 141 -31.44 46.17 -45.87
CA LEU A 141 -30.26 46.47 -46.69
C LEU A 141 -30.01 45.27 -47.63
N PRO A 142 -29.51 45.52 -48.86
CA PRO A 142 -29.37 44.50 -49.89
C PRO A 142 -28.31 43.47 -49.47
N GLY A 143 -28.72 42.21 -49.38
CA GLY A 143 -27.82 41.09 -49.09
C GLY A 143 -26.80 40.91 -50.21
N VAL A 144 -25.54 40.70 -49.83
CA VAL A 144 -24.49 40.24 -50.74
C VAL A 144 -24.84 38.81 -51.19
N PRO A 145 -24.78 38.47 -52.49
CA PRO A 145 -25.14 37.14 -52.96
C PRO A 145 -24.21 36.08 -52.37
N GLN A 146 -24.79 35.11 -51.65
CA GLN A 146 -24.14 33.94 -51.03
C GLN A 146 -23.14 33.22 -51.96
N ASP A 147 -23.40 33.25 -53.27
CA ASP A 147 -22.56 32.67 -54.32
C ASP A 147 -21.15 33.27 -54.40
N GLU A 148 -20.98 34.52 -53.96
CA GLU A 148 -19.69 35.21 -54.01
C GLU A 148 -18.76 34.74 -52.89
N LEU A 149 -19.28 34.55 -51.67
CA LEU A 149 -18.50 34.06 -50.53
C LEU A 149 -18.01 32.62 -50.75
N ILE A 150 -18.89 31.76 -51.29
CA ILE A 150 -18.56 30.37 -51.61
C ILE A 150 -17.47 30.30 -52.70
N ARG A 151 -17.55 31.15 -53.72
CA ARG A 151 -16.50 31.25 -54.76
C ARG A 151 -15.17 31.70 -54.16
N MET A 152 -15.19 32.66 -53.24
CA MET A 152 -13.96 33.15 -52.58
C MET A 152 -13.30 32.10 -51.69
N HIS A 153 -14.08 31.32 -50.92
CA HIS A 153 -13.53 30.22 -50.12
C HIS A 153 -12.92 29.12 -51.00
N LYS A 154 -13.61 28.72 -52.06
CA LYS A 154 -13.08 27.75 -53.03
C LYS A 154 -11.79 28.26 -53.69
N TYR A 155 -11.76 29.53 -54.08
CA TYR A 155 -10.58 30.14 -54.68
C TYR A 155 -9.40 30.21 -53.68
N ARG A 156 -9.65 30.59 -52.42
CA ARG A 156 -8.62 30.60 -51.36
C ARG A 156 -7.95 29.24 -51.20
N ASP A 157 -8.74 28.17 -51.22
CA ASP A 157 -8.24 26.82 -50.97
C ASP A 157 -7.45 26.25 -52.16
N THR A 158 -7.59 26.84 -53.36
CA THR A 158 -6.73 26.54 -54.52
C THR A 158 -5.37 27.22 -54.48
N LEU A 159 -5.14 28.18 -53.58
CA LEU A 159 -3.88 28.93 -53.49
C LEU A 159 -2.88 28.23 -52.54
N PRO A 160 -1.59 28.10 -52.94
CA PRO A 160 -0.56 27.52 -52.08
C PRO A 160 -0.37 28.32 -50.77
N PRO A 161 0.10 27.68 -49.68
CA PRO A 161 0.49 28.39 -48.46
C PRO A 161 1.60 29.42 -48.75
N GLY A 162 1.37 30.68 -48.38
CA GLY A 162 2.33 31.80 -48.58
C GLY A 162 2.10 32.64 -49.84
N ASP A 163 1.11 32.34 -50.69
CA ASP A 163 0.78 33.20 -51.83
C ASP A 163 0.16 34.53 -51.35
N PRO A 164 0.69 35.70 -51.77
CA PRO A 164 0.17 37.01 -51.32
C PRO A 164 -1.29 37.25 -51.71
N ARG A 165 -1.79 36.60 -52.77
CA ARG A 165 -3.22 36.65 -53.15
C ARG A 165 -4.12 35.99 -52.11
N ARG A 166 -3.58 35.06 -51.31
CA ARG A 166 -4.33 34.40 -50.24
C ARG A 166 -4.64 35.36 -49.09
N GLU A 167 -3.75 36.29 -48.77
CA GLU A 167 -4.00 37.35 -47.80
C GLU A 167 -5.05 38.35 -48.30
N GLU A 168 -5.02 38.69 -49.60
CA GLU A 168 -6.04 39.55 -50.20
C GLU A 168 -7.43 38.90 -50.18
N VAL A 169 -7.53 37.60 -50.51
CA VAL A 169 -8.78 36.84 -50.42
C VAL A 169 -9.24 36.70 -48.98
N ASN A 170 -8.33 36.45 -48.03
CA ASN A 170 -8.67 36.43 -46.60
C ASN A 170 -9.16 37.80 -46.10
N SER A 171 -8.57 38.91 -46.56
CA SER A 171 -9.01 40.26 -46.22
C SER A 171 -10.41 40.55 -46.78
N ARG A 172 -10.70 40.10 -48.00
CA ARG A 172 -12.03 40.24 -48.62
C ARG A 172 -13.08 39.37 -47.93
N ILE A 173 -12.77 38.11 -47.63
CA ILE A 173 -13.64 37.24 -46.81
C ILE A 173 -13.89 37.89 -45.45
N SER A 174 -12.83 38.36 -44.77
CA SER A 174 -12.92 39.03 -43.47
C SER A 174 -13.82 40.26 -43.51
N LYS A 175 -13.70 41.11 -44.55
CA LYS A 175 -14.56 42.30 -44.73
C LYS A 175 -16.03 41.92 -44.95
N ILE A 176 -16.30 40.83 -45.67
CA ILE A 176 -17.66 40.34 -45.87
C ILE A 176 -18.21 39.75 -44.57
N THR A 177 -17.44 38.96 -43.82
CA THR A 177 -17.85 38.42 -42.51
C THR A 177 -17.97 39.49 -41.41
N MET A 178 -17.19 40.58 -41.46
CA MET A 178 -17.30 41.68 -40.51
C MET A 178 -18.53 42.58 -40.76
N ASN A 179 -19.10 42.51 -41.96
CA ASN A 179 -20.40 43.13 -42.26
C ASN A 179 -21.59 42.18 -42.03
N ALA A 180 -21.34 40.94 -41.61
CA ALA A 180 -22.41 40.09 -41.09
C ALA A 180 -22.92 40.71 -39.77
N PRO A 181 -24.25 40.73 -39.53
CA PRO A 181 -24.79 41.30 -38.30
C PRO A 181 -24.08 40.67 -37.09
N ASN A 182 -23.57 41.51 -36.18
CA ASN A 182 -22.94 41.14 -34.90
C ASN A 182 -23.92 40.35 -34.01
N LEU A 183 -24.27 39.15 -34.42
CA LEU A 183 -25.11 38.22 -33.69
C LEU A 183 -24.20 37.53 -32.68
N SER A 184 -24.58 37.59 -31.41
CA SER A 184 -23.95 36.77 -30.37
C SER A 184 -24.03 35.29 -30.75
N LYS A 185 -23.20 34.42 -30.16
CA LYS A 185 -23.26 32.97 -30.41
C LYS A 185 -24.68 32.39 -30.28
N GLY A 186 -25.48 32.93 -29.34
CA GLY A 186 -26.90 32.59 -29.20
C GLY A 186 -27.77 33.05 -30.38
N GLY A 187 -27.50 34.25 -30.91
CA GLY A 187 -28.14 34.76 -32.14
C GLY A 187 -27.80 33.93 -33.37
N LEU A 188 -26.51 33.57 -33.56
CA LEU A 188 -26.06 32.69 -34.64
C LEU A 188 -26.68 31.30 -34.53
N THR A 189 -26.79 30.75 -33.32
CA THR A 189 -27.42 29.43 -33.11
C THR A 189 -28.89 29.47 -33.47
N LYS A 190 -29.61 30.54 -33.08
CA LYS A 190 -31.02 30.70 -33.42
C LYS A 190 -31.24 30.91 -34.93
N ALA A 191 -30.37 31.67 -35.59
CA ALA A 191 -30.41 31.87 -37.03
C ALA A 191 -30.10 30.57 -37.80
N ALA A 192 -29.08 29.82 -37.38
CA ALA A 192 -28.75 28.52 -37.97
C ALA A 192 -29.88 27.50 -37.81
N LEU A 193 -30.55 27.48 -36.65
CA LEU A 193 -31.74 26.65 -36.42
C LEU A 193 -32.95 27.09 -37.27
N ALA A 194 -33.04 28.37 -37.61
CA ALA A 194 -34.04 28.90 -38.54
C ALA A 194 -33.70 28.64 -40.02
N GLY A 195 -32.61 27.92 -40.30
CA GLY A 195 -32.19 27.54 -41.65
C GLY A 195 -31.24 28.53 -42.33
N ASP A 196 -30.70 29.51 -41.61
CA ASP A 196 -29.70 30.44 -42.14
C ASP A 196 -28.36 29.70 -42.38
N PRO A 197 -27.94 29.51 -43.64
CA PRO A 197 -26.73 28.76 -43.97
C PRO A 197 -25.45 29.48 -43.55
N ASP A 198 -25.44 30.81 -43.51
CA ASP A 198 -24.26 31.60 -43.15
C ASP A 198 -24.01 31.52 -41.64
N ALA A 199 -25.08 31.60 -40.85
CA ALA A 199 -24.99 31.40 -39.40
C ALA A 199 -24.49 29.99 -39.04
N LYS A 200 -24.88 28.96 -39.81
CA LYS A 200 -24.38 27.59 -39.65
C LYS A 200 -22.90 27.47 -39.97
N LEU A 201 -22.45 28.04 -41.09
CA LEU A 201 -21.04 28.01 -41.50
C LEU A 201 -20.13 28.74 -40.49
N ILE A 202 -20.59 29.88 -39.94
CA ILE A 202 -19.86 30.62 -38.90
C ILE A 202 -19.76 29.79 -37.61
N LEU A 203 -20.81 29.08 -37.21
CA LEU A 203 -20.75 28.20 -36.02
C LEU A 203 -19.82 27.01 -36.22
N ASP A 204 -19.83 26.38 -37.40
CA ASP A 204 -18.97 25.25 -37.71
C ASP A 204 -17.48 25.65 -37.75
N THR A 205 -17.18 26.83 -38.30
CA THR A 205 -15.82 27.39 -38.30
C THR A 205 -15.35 27.78 -36.89
N MET A 206 -16.21 28.43 -36.09
CA MET A 206 -15.91 28.71 -34.68
C MET A 206 -15.69 27.44 -33.87
N ALA A 207 -16.43 26.35 -34.14
CA ALA A 207 -16.26 25.07 -33.46
C ALA A 207 -14.92 24.41 -33.85
N ALA A 208 -14.56 24.41 -35.13
CA ALA A 208 -13.28 23.88 -35.59
C ALA A 208 -12.08 24.63 -34.99
N ASP A 209 -12.15 25.95 -34.90
CA ASP A 209 -11.09 26.76 -34.29
C ASP A 209 -11.01 26.56 -32.77
N ALA A 210 -12.15 26.42 -32.08
CA ALA A 210 -12.18 26.09 -30.66
C ALA A 210 -11.54 24.72 -30.36
N VAL A 211 -11.76 23.71 -31.21
CA VAL A 211 -11.12 22.39 -31.09
C VAL A 211 -9.61 22.50 -31.27
N LYS A 212 -9.14 23.20 -32.32
CA LYS A 212 -7.69 23.41 -32.54
C LYS A 212 -7.03 24.17 -31.38
N GLN A 213 -7.70 25.19 -30.86
CA GLN A 213 -7.19 25.95 -29.72
C GLN A 213 -7.12 25.09 -28.45
N ALA A 214 -8.14 24.28 -28.19
CA ALA A 214 -8.14 23.32 -27.09
C ALA A 214 -7.02 22.27 -27.21
N GLU A 215 -6.76 21.75 -28.42
CA GLU A 215 -5.64 20.83 -28.68
C GLU A 215 -4.28 21.49 -28.44
N ALA A 216 -4.09 22.72 -28.91
CA ALA A 216 -2.86 23.48 -28.72
C ALA A 216 -2.62 23.79 -27.23
N MET A 217 -3.65 24.22 -26.52
CA MET A 217 -3.60 24.47 -25.07
C MET A 217 -3.36 23.19 -24.28
N GLY A 218 -3.94 22.06 -24.69
CA GLY A 218 -3.72 20.74 -24.10
C GLY A 218 -2.26 20.27 -24.25
N LYS A 219 -1.66 20.46 -25.44
CA LYS A 219 -0.24 20.14 -25.71
C LYS A 219 0.72 21.06 -24.93
N ALA A 220 0.43 22.35 -24.84
CA ALA A 220 1.24 23.30 -24.09
C ALA A 220 1.17 23.05 -22.56
N SER A 221 -0.04 22.80 -22.04
CA SER A 221 -0.27 22.50 -20.61
C SER A 221 0.37 21.18 -20.18
N SER A 222 0.27 20.13 -21.00
CA SER A 222 0.92 18.84 -20.72
C SER A 222 2.45 18.96 -20.76
N LYS A 223 3.02 19.61 -21.78
CA LYS A 223 4.48 19.81 -21.88
C LYS A 223 5.03 20.67 -20.73
N GLY A 224 4.32 21.72 -20.34
CA GLY A 224 4.67 22.58 -19.20
C GLY A 224 4.59 21.85 -17.85
N LYS A 225 3.56 21.03 -17.64
CA LYS A 225 3.43 20.20 -16.42
C LYS A 225 4.50 19.12 -16.33
N ILE A 226 4.84 18.47 -17.45
CA ILE A 226 5.92 17.47 -17.50
C ILE A 226 7.27 18.13 -17.18
N ALA A 227 7.56 19.30 -17.76
CA ALA A 227 8.79 20.04 -17.49
C ALA A 227 8.86 20.53 -16.03
N GLY A 228 7.75 21.02 -15.47
CA GLY A 228 7.68 21.47 -14.08
C GLY A 228 7.86 20.33 -13.08
N LEU A 229 7.22 19.17 -13.31
CA LEU A 229 7.34 18.00 -12.45
C LEU A 229 8.72 17.32 -12.57
N ALA A 230 9.27 17.23 -13.79
CA ALA A 230 10.62 16.70 -14.03
C ALA A 230 11.73 17.57 -13.41
N ALA A 231 11.52 18.89 -13.28
CA ALA A 231 12.46 19.78 -12.59
C ALA A 231 12.43 19.61 -11.06
N THR A 232 11.31 19.14 -10.50
CA THR A 232 11.15 18.91 -9.04
C THR A 232 11.48 17.50 -8.59
N MET A 233 11.53 16.54 -9.51
CA MET A 233 11.67 15.12 -9.23
C MET A 233 12.99 14.60 -9.82
N ASP A 234 13.79 13.95 -8.99
CA ASP A 234 14.99 13.24 -9.45
C ASP A 234 14.57 11.95 -10.16
N LEU A 235 14.38 12.06 -11.48
CA LEU A 235 13.97 10.95 -12.34
C LEU A 235 15.04 9.85 -12.39
N ASP A 236 16.31 10.21 -12.25
CA ASP A 236 17.43 9.27 -12.27
C ASP A 236 17.49 8.45 -10.98
N ALA A 237 17.35 9.10 -9.82
CA ALA A 237 17.21 8.40 -8.54
C ALA A 237 15.97 7.49 -8.49
N THR A 238 14.88 7.92 -9.11
CA THR A 238 13.65 7.11 -9.22
C THR A 238 13.87 5.89 -10.11
N ALA A 239 14.50 6.06 -11.28
CA ALA A 239 14.84 4.96 -12.17
C ALA A 239 15.79 3.95 -11.49
N HIS A 240 16.84 4.43 -10.81
CA HIS A 240 17.70 3.57 -9.99
C HIS A 240 16.93 2.82 -8.90
N SER A 241 15.99 3.48 -8.22
CA SER A 241 15.16 2.84 -7.18
C SER A 241 14.27 1.74 -7.76
N ILE A 242 13.78 1.89 -9.00
CA ILE A 242 13.02 0.84 -9.71
C ILE A 242 13.95 -0.31 -10.10
N VAL A 243 15.15 -0.03 -10.63
CA VAL A 243 16.14 -1.06 -10.97
C VAL A 243 16.50 -1.92 -9.75
N LEU A 244 16.61 -1.28 -8.59
CA LEU A 244 16.87 -1.93 -7.30
C LEU A 244 15.65 -2.60 -6.66
N GLY A 245 14.46 -2.52 -7.28
CA GLY A 245 13.24 -3.11 -6.74
C GLY A 245 12.73 -2.45 -5.45
N LYS A 246 13.06 -1.17 -5.21
CA LYS A 246 12.55 -0.37 -4.08
C LYS A 246 11.27 0.40 -4.43
N GLU A 247 11.00 0.59 -5.71
CA GLU A 247 9.86 1.35 -6.24
C GLU A 247 9.26 0.64 -7.46
N THR A 248 8.00 0.92 -7.81
CA THR A 248 7.34 0.34 -9.00
C THR A 248 6.87 1.40 -9.99
N LEU A 249 6.84 1.06 -11.28
CA LEU A 249 6.24 1.92 -12.32
C LEU A 249 4.76 2.24 -12.04
N SER A 250 4.03 1.31 -11.42
CA SER A 250 2.64 1.53 -11.01
C SER A 250 2.51 2.62 -9.95
N ASN A 251 3.43 2.67 -8.98
CA ASN A 251 3.47 3.74 -7.99
C ASN A 251 3.83 5.07 -8.65
N VAL A 252 4.81 5.10 -9.55
CA VAL A 252 5.15 6.32 -10.32
C VAL A 252 3.94 6.80 -11.11
N LYS A 253 3.19 5.89 -11.75
CA LYS A 253 1.95 6.21 -12.47
C LYS A 253 0.89 6.81 -11.54
N ASN A 254 0.68 6.22 -10.37
CA ASN A 254 -0.35 6.67 -9.44
C ASN A 254 -0.04 8.04 -8.83
N THR A 255 1.25 8.30 -8.56
CA THR A 255 1.69 9.55 -7.94
C THR A 255 1.85 10.69 -8.95
N PHE A 256 2.39 10.39 -10.13
CA PHE A 256 2.84 11.42 -11.09
C PHE A 256 2.16 11.33 -12.46
N GLY A 257 1.38 10.27 -12.71
CA GLY A 257 0.68 10.04 -13.97
C GLY A 257 1.50 9.30 -15.03
N VAL A 258 0.80 8.91 -16.11
CA VAL A 258 1.36 8.14 -17.23
C VAL A 258 2.53 8.83 -17.95
N PRO A 259 2.52 10.16 -18.19
CA PRO A 259 3.62 10.79 -18.92
C PRO A 259 4.97 10.68 -18.21
N ILE A 260 5.00 10.81 -16.89
CA ILE A 260 6.23 10.68 -16.09
C ILE A 260 6.66 9.23 -15.99
N GLN A 261 5.68 8.31 -15.87
CA GLN A 261 5.94 6.88 -15.91
C GLN A 261 6.73 6.46 -17.16
N GLU A 262 6.38 6.98 -18.34
CA GLU A 262 7.07 6.60 -19.59
C GLU A 262 8.51 7.14 -19.66
N VAL A 263 8.75 8.36 -19.15
CA VAL A 263 10.11 8.90 -19.07
C VAL A 263 10.97 8.10 -18.10
N VAL A 264 10.42 7.74 -16.94
CA VAL A 264 11.11 6.89 -15.95
C VAL A 264 11.35 5.49 -16.53
N ARG A 265 10.40 4.93 -17.28
CA ARG A 265 10.55 3.64 -17.96
C ARG A 265 11.73 3.64 -18.93
N GLN A 266 11.87 4.69 -19.74
CA GLN A 266 13.00 4.80 -20.66
C GLN A 266 14.33 4.88 -19.89
N LYS A 267 14.40 5.70 -18.83
CA LYS A 267 15.60 5.79 -17.98
C LYS A 267 15.95 4.46 -17.31
N VAL A 268 14.97 3.66 -16.92
CA VAL A 268 15.22 2.31 -16.39
C VAL A 268 15.85 1.41 -17.45
N LEU A 269 15.37 1.44 -18.70
CA LEU A 269 15.97 0.70 -19.81
C LEU A 269 17.36 1.21 -20.19
N ASP A 270 17.64 2.49 -20.01
CA ASP A 270 18.97 3.06 -20.25
C ASP A 270 19.99 2.55 -19.21
N ILE A 271 19.54 2.27 -17.97
CA ILE A 271 20.38 1.70 -16.90
C ILE A 271 20.53 0.18 -17.03
N ASP A 272 19.42 -0.53 -17.29
CA ASP A 272 19.35 -1.98 -17.41
C ASP A 272 18.54 -2.33 -18.68
N PRO A 273 19.18 -2.53 -19.84
CA PRO A 273 18.50 -2.77 -21.11
C PRO A 273 17.64 -4.04 -21.13
N GLU A 274 17.94 -5.01 -20.28
CA GLU A 274 17.21 -6.27 -20.16
C GLU A 274 16.12 -6.21 -19.07
N PHE A 275 15.85 -5.01 -18.53
CA PHE A 275 14.91 -4.84 -17.43
C PHE A 275 13.50 -5.30 -17.80
N ASN A 276 13.02 -6.34 -17.12
CA ASN A 276 11.68 -6.87 -17.32
C ASN A 276 10.66 -6.18 -16.41
N PHE A 277 9.91 -5.23 -16.96
CA PHE A 277 8.85 -4.49 -16.24
C PHE A 277 7.66 -5.35 -15.80
N ILE A 278 7.53 -6.57 -16.32
CA ILE A 278 6.45 -7.50 -15.96
C ILE A 278 6.81 -8.26 -14.68
N LYS A 279 8.11 -8.51 -14.44
CA LYS A 279 8.59 -9.22 -13.25
C LYS A 279 8.69 -8.23 -12.07
N PRO A 280 7.93 -8.41 -10.99
CA PRO A 280 8.04 -7.53 -9.84
C PRO A 280 9.34 -7.85 -9.06
N ARG A 281 10.44 -7.15 -9.37
CA ARG A 281 11.71 -7.27 -8.61
C ARG A 281 11.55 -7.00 -7.11
N VAL A 282 10.53 -6.24 -6.70
CA VAL A 282 10.17 -6.05 -5.29
C VAL A 282 9.80 -7.39 -4.64
N THR A 283 9.00 -8.22 -5.34
CA THR A 283 8.62 -9.56 -4.85
C THR A 283 9.81 -10.51 -4.88
N GLU A 284 10.63 -10.47 -5.93
CA GLU A 284 11.85 -11.26 -6.02
C GLU A 284 12.86 -10.89 -4.91
N GLY A 285 13.04 -9.61 -4.63
CA GLY A 285 13.91 -9.11 -3.57
C GLY A 285 13.42 -9.50 -2.18
N ALA A 286 12.11 -9.41 -1.94
CA ALA A 286 11.49 -9.87 -0.69
C ALA A 286 11.68 -11.39 -0.50
N VAL A 287 11.41 -12.19 -1.53
CA VAL A 287 11.58 -13.66 -1.50
C VAL A 287 13.05 -14.05 -1.29
N LYS A 288 13.99 -13.39 -1.99
CA LYS A 288 15.43 -13.60 -1.77
C LYS A 288 15.87 -13.24 -0.34
N SER A 289 15.35 -12.14 0.21
CA SER A 289 15.63 -11.75 1.60
C SER A 289 15.15 -12.83 2.59
N THR A 290 13.93 -13.34 2.38
CA THR A 290 13.39 -14.44 3.18
C THR A 290 14.26 -15.69 3.08
N LEU A 291 14.68 -16.06 1.86
CA LEU A 291 15.55 -17.22 1.62
C LEU A 291 16.91 -17.10 2.35
N VAL A 292 17.52 -15.92 2.34
CA VAL A 292 18.78 -15.65 3.08
C VAL A 292 18.57 -15.85 4.58
N GLN A 293 17.46 -15.35 5.13
CA GLN A 293 17.14 -15.51 6.53
C GLN A 293 16.88 -16.98 6.90
N GLN A 294 16.09 -17.70 6.11
CA GLN A 294 15.83 -19.13 6.28
C GLN A 294 17.13 -19.96 6.19
N THR A 295 17.99 -19.67 5.21
CA THR A 295 19.30 -20.35 5.07
C THR A 295 20.19 -20.12 6.29
N LYS A 296 20.17 -18.89 6.85
CA LYS A 296 20.89 -18.59 8.09
C LYS A 296 20.32 -19.36 9.28
N GLN A 297 18.98 -19.43 9.41
CA GLN A 297 18.30 -20.22 10.45
C GLN A 297 18.64 -21.70 10.34
N ARG A 298 18.56 -22.27 9.13
CA ARG A 298 18.98 -23.63 8.82
C ARG A 298 20.43 -23.90 9.24
N GLY A 299 21.36 -22.99 8.93
CA GLY A 299 22.77 -23.12 9.32
C GLY A 299 22.97 -23.17 10.85
N MET A 300 22.25 -22.32 11.59
CA MET A 300 22.28 -22.32 13.06
C MET A 300 21.70 -23.63 13.62
N MET A 301 20.59 -24.10 13.07
CA MET A 301 19.94 -25.36 13.48
C MET A 301 20.76 -26.60 13.12
N GLY A 302 21.40 -26.61 11.94
CA GLY A 302 22.29 -27.69 11.53
C GLY A 302 23.51 -27.80 12.44
N SER A 303 24.09 -26.66 12.83
CA SER A 303 25.16 -26.61 13.84
C SER A 303 24.69 -27.16 15.19
N PHE A 304 23.47 -26.78 15.63
CA PHE A 304 22.86 -27.30 16.85
C PHE A 304 22.69 -28.82 16.84
N VAL A 305 22.10 -29.37 15.78
CA VAL A 305 21.92 -30.82 15.62
C VAL A 305 23.26 -31.54 15.60
N LYS A 306 24.27 -30.99 14.91
CA LYS A 306 25.63 -31.55 14.88
C LYS A 306 26.26 -31.59 16.27
N ASN A 307 26.11 -30.52 17.05
CA ASN A 307 26.61 -30.47 18.42
C ASN A 307 25.88 -31.48 19.33
N LEU A 308 24.56 -31.59 19.23
CA LEU A 308 23.79 -32.60 19.97
C LEU A 308 24.21 -34.03 19.62
N ASN A 309 24.45 -34.34 18.33
CA ASN A 309 24.96 -35.64 17.91
C ASN A 309 26.28 -35.99 18.61
N ASN A 310 27.20 -35.03 18.69
CA ASN A 310 28.48 -35.22 19.38
C ASN A 310 28.28 -35.41 20.88
N GLN A 311 27.35 -34.67 21.51
CA GLN A 311 27.05 -34.80 22.93
C GLN A 311 26.46 -36.18 23.25
N VAL A 312 25.50 -36.67 22.47
CA VAL A 312 24.92 -38.03 22.64
C VAL A 312 26.02 -39.10 22.54
N ALA A 313 26.88 -39.02 21.52
CA ALA A 313 27.98 -39.97 21.35
C ALA A 313 28.99 -39.92 22.50
N ARG A 314 29.26 -38.73 23.05
CA ARG A 314 30.12 -38.55 24.22
C ARG A 314 29.47 -39.10 25.49
N VAL A 315 28.19 -38.84 25.74
CA VAL A 315 27.45 -39.42 26.87
C VAL A 315 27.47 -40.94 26.79
N ASP A 316 27.30 -41.52 25.60
CA ASP A 316 27.44 -42.97 25.39
C ASP A 316 28.83 -43.49 25.75
N THR A 317 29.87 -42.74 25.41
CA THR A 317 31.26 -43.09 25.76
C THR A 317 31.47 -43.04 27.27
N VAL A 318 30.98 -41.98 27.93
CA VAL A 318 31.03 -41.84 29.40
C VAL A 318 30.23 -42.94 30.08
N MET A 319 29.04 -43.27 29.59
CA MET A 319 28.23 -44.36 30.13
C MET A 319 28.98 -45.69 30.05
N LYS A 320 29.60 -46.01 28.91
CA LYS A 320 30.41 -47.23 28.75
C LYS A 320 31.58 -47.26 29.74
N ASP A 321 32.28 -46.15 29.90
CA ASP A 321 33.40 -46.03 30.84
C ASP A 321 32.96 -46.15 32.31
N VAL A 322 31.82 -45.57 32.68
CA VAL A 322 31.24 -45.72 34.02
C VAL A 322 30.81 -47.16 34.27
N ILE A 323 30.17 -47.81 33.29
CA ILE A 323 29.76 -49.22 33.37
C ILE A 323 30.99 -50.11 33.54
N SER A 324 32.06 -49.89 32.78
CA SER A 324 33.25 -50.74 32.84
C SER A 324 34.01 -50.61 34.16
N ARG A 325 33.96 -49.44 34.81
CA ARG A 325 34.74 -49.15 36.02
C ARG A 325 33.97 -49.38 37.31
N PHE A 326 32.69 -49.02 37.34
CA PHE A 326 31.87 -49.03 38.56
C PHE A 326 30.70 -50.02 38.48
N GLY A 327 30.40 -50.54 37.28
CA GLY A 327 29.31 -51.46 37.03
C GLY A 327 28.01 -50.76 36.60
N ALA A 328 27.10 -51.51 36.00
CA ALA A 328 25.90 -50.98 35.36
C ALA A 328 24.96 -50.21 36.29
N ARG A 329 24.95 -50.49 37.60
CA ARG A 329 24.07 -49.81 38.58
C ARG A 329 24.39 -48.33 38.77
N PHE A 330 25.59 -47.89 38.40
CA PHE A 330 26.01 -46.51 38.58
C PHE A 330 25.42 -45.55 37.53
N ILE A 331 24.96 -46.04 36.38
CA ILE A 331 24.32 -45.20 35.36
C ILE A 331 22.91 -44.76 35.74
N ASP A 332 22.28 -45.46 36.67
CA ASP A 332 20.93 -45.19 37.17
C ASP A 332 20.94 -44.19 38.35
N LEU A 333 22.12 -43.90 38.91
CA LEU A 333 22.26 -42.93 40.00
C LEU A 333 22.23 -41.48 39.47
N PRO A 334 21.64 -40.54 40.22
CA PRO A 334 21.76 -39.11 39.94
C PRO A 334 23.23 -38.68 39.80
N ILE A 335 23.52 -37.76 38.88
CA ILE A 335 24.88 -37.24 38.65
C ILE A 335 25.48 -36.67 39.94
N ARG A 336 24.66 -36.02 40.77
CA ARG A 336 25.08 -35.53 42.08
C ARG A 336 25.56 -36.63 43.03
N GLU A 337 24.91 -37.79 43.01
CA GLU A 337 25.30 -38.95 43.82
C GLU A 337 26.50 -39.69 43.22
N LEU A 338 26.59 -39.74 41.90
CA LEU A 338 27.79 -40.20 41.20
C LEU A 338 29.02 -39.40 41.65
N LYS A 339 28.90 -38.06 41.74
CA LYS A 339 29.97 -37.19 42.21
C LYS A 339 30.41 -37.51 43.63
N THR A 340 29.47 -37.73 44.56
CA THR A 340 29.81 -38.03 45.96
C THR A 340 30.41 -39.42 46.12
N ARG A 341 30.00 -40.41 45.30
CA ARG A 341 30.53 -41.79 45.34
C ARG A 341 31.83 -41.99 44.57
N ALA A 342 32.08 -41.20 43.53
CA ALA A 342 33.31 -41.23 42.74
C ALA A 342 34.39 -40.27 43.27
N LYS A 343 34.11 -39.59 44.41
CA LYS A 343 34.94 -38.54 45.00
C LYS A 343 36.39 -38.98 45.18
N GLY A 344 37.33 -38.23 44.58
CA GLY A 344 38.77 -38.51 44.64
C GLY A 344 39.30 -39.44 43.55
N SER A 345 38.47 -39.85 42.58
CA SER A 345 38.93 -40.57 41.39
C SER A 345 39.18 -39.61 40.22
N GLY A 346 40.13 -39.92 39.34
CA GLY A 346 40.33 -39.16 38.09
C GLY A 346 39.10 -39.13 37.19
N HIS A 347 38.13 -40.01 37.43
CA HIS A 347 36.86 -40.08 36.69
C HIS A 347 35.81 -39.09 37.18
N GLU A 348 35.90 -38.63 38.43
CA GLU A 348 35.09 -37.50 38.93
C GLU A 348 35.34 -36.25 38.08
N GLN A 349 36.62 -35.93 37.84
CA GLN A 349 37.01 -34.78 37.03
C GLN A 349 36.55 -34.92 35.58
N VAL A 350 36.53 -36.13 35.04
CA VAL A 350 36.04 -36.41 33.68
C VAL A 350 34.54 -36.17 33.60
N VAL A 351 33.74 -36.72 34.53
CA VAL A 351 32.28 -36.52 34.57
C VAL A 351 31.93 -35.04 34.80
N GLU A 352 32.66 -34.35 35.68
CA GLU A 352 32.47 -32.92 35.95
C GLU A 352 32.85 -32.05 34.75
N ALA A 353 33.97 -32.33 34.09
CA ALA A 353 34.38 -31.65 32.86
C ALA A 353 33.33 -31.85 31.75
N TYR A 354 32.77 -33.05 31.61
CA TYR A 354 31.71 -33.30 30.63
C TYR A 354 30.43 -32.54 30.93
N MET A 355 30.00 -32.49 32.20
CA MET A 355 28.82 -31.70 32.59
C MET A 355 29.02 -30.21 32.35
N LEU A 356 30.23 -29.71 32.62
CA LEU A 356 30.59 -28.32 32.36
C LEU A 356 30.69 -28.02 30.86
N GLU A 357 31.22 -28.94 30.06
CA GLU A 357 31.30 -28.80 28.60
C GLU A 357 29.90 -28.86 27.95
N ILE A 358 29.03 -29.79 28.38
CA ILE A 358 27.62 -29.84 27.96
C ILE A 358 26.92 -28.54 28.34
N SER A 359 27.09 -28.06 29.58
CA SER A 359 26.49 -26.80 30.04
C SER A 359 27.01 -25.58 29.27
N ASN A 360 28.30 -25.55 28.91
CA ASN A 360 28.90 -24.48 28.12
C ASN A 360 28.46 -24.52 26.65
N GLU A 361 28.41 -25.70 26.03
CA GLU A 361 27.89 -25.86 24.66
C GLU A 361 26.42 -25.49 24.59
N ILE A 362 25.64 -25.86 25.60
CA ILE A 362 24.26 -25.42 25.72
C ILE A 362 24.16 -23.92 25.99
N GLY A 363 25.03 -23.33 26.81
CA GLY A 363 25.12 -21.88 26.99
C GLY A 363 25.41 -21.16 25.67
N LYS A 364 26.27 -21.73 24.81
CA LYS A 364 26.53 -21.25 23.45
C LYS A 364 25.31 -21.45 22.54
N LEU A 365 24.54 -22.52 22.71
CA LEU A 365 23.28 -22.73 21.98
C LEU A 365 22.20 -21.74 22.42
N SER A 366 22.09 -21.46 23.72
CA SER A 366 21.21 -20.43 24.29
C SER A 366 21.57 -19.02 23.78
N THR A 367 22.87 -18.72 23.64
CA THR A 367 23.36 -17.40 23.18
C THR A 367 23.48 -17.25 21.65
N GLY A 368 23.67 -18.34 20.89
CA GLY A 368 23.67 -18.36 19.43
C GLY A 368 22.27 -18.56 18.81
N SER A 369 21.37 -19.21 19.55
CA SER A 369 19.96 -19.42 19.18
C SER A 369 19.01 -18.61 20.05
N VAL A 370 19.41 -17.45 20.58
CA VAL A 370 18.52 -16.56 21.37
C VAL A 370 17.21 -16.29 20.63
N GLY A 371 17.24 -16.22 19.29
CA GLY A 371 16.03 -16.16 18.46
C GLY A 371 15.18 -17.42 18.59
N SER A 372 15.71 -18.58 18.21
CA SER A 372 14.96 -19.84 18.18
C SER A 372 14.57 -20.39 19.56
N VAL A 373 15.31 -20.05 20.62
CA VAL A 373 14.96 -20.41 22.01
C VAL A 373 13.93 -19.42 22.57
N ARG A 374 14.00 -18.12 22.25
CA ARG A 374 12.92 -17.17 22.61
C ARG A 374 11.61 -17.44 21.88
N GLU A 375 11.67 -18.05 20.71
CA GLU A 375 10.50 -18.52 19.97
C GLU A 375 9.88 -19.79 20.59
N LEU A 376 10.59 -20.49 21.49
CA LEU A 376 9.99 -21.53 22.30
C LEU A 376 9.03 -20.91 23.33
N SER A 377 7.94 -21.62 23.63
CA SER A 377 7.10 -21.27 24.76
C SER A 377 7.94 -21.21 26.05
N THR A 378 7.54 -20.36 26.99
CA THR A 378 8.20 -20.22 28.30
C THR A 378 8.35 -21.56 29.02
N GLU A 379 7.34 -22.42 28.92
CA GLU A 379 7.38 -23.78 29.46
C GLU A 379 8.44 -24.67 28.78
N ALA A 380 8.60 -24.57 27.45
CA ALA A 380 9.63 -25.30 26.74
C ALA A 380 11.04 -24.78 27.07
N GLN A 381 11.21 -23.48 27.31
CA GLN A 381 12.47 -22.90 27.80
C GLN A 381 12.82 -23.41 29.21
N GLU A 382 11.84 -23.49 30.11
CA GLU A 382 12.03 -24.04 31.46
C GLU A 382 12.35 -25.54 31.45
N ARG A 383 11.67 -26.32 30.59
CA ARG A 383 12.01 -27.74 30.37
C ARG A 383 13.41 -27.89 29.79
N TRP A 384 13.81 -26.98 28.92
CA TRP A 384 15.15 -26.97 28.35
C TRP A 384 16.22 -26.63 29.40
N ALA A 385 15.95 -25.69 30.31
CA ALA A 385 16.82 -25.44 31.46
C ALA A 385 16.91 -26.65 32.42
N LYS A 386 15.86 -27.47 32.51
CA LYS A 386 15.84 -28.72 33.30
C LYS A 386 16.63 -29.87 32.68
N ILE A 387 17.05 -29.79 31.42
CA ILE A 387 17.96 -30.77 30.79
C ILE A 387 19.29 -30.86 31.56
N HIS A 388 19.64 -29.81 32.31
CA HIS A 388 20.85 -29.70 33.12
C HIS A 388 20.71 -30.15 34.56
N ASP A 389 19.57 -30.71 34.96
CA ASP A 389 19.34 -31.02 36.36
C ASP A 389 20.40 -32.02 36.87
N PRO A 390 21.28 -31.64 37.81
CA PRO A 390 22.27 -32.55 38.38
C PRO A 390 21.65 -33.74 39.12
N ASN A 391 20.33 -33.70 39.36
CA ASN A 391 19.56 -34.79 39.94
C ASN A 391 19.13 -35.84 38.90
N LEU A 392 19.34 -35.61 37.60
CA LEU A 392 19.13 -36.63 36.56
C LEU A 392 20.27 -37.65 36.57
N SER A 393 19.95 -38.90 36.22
CA SER A 393 20.94 -39.95 35.98
C SER A 393 21.47 -39.89 34.54
N LEU A 394 22.65 -40.48 34.29
CA LEU A 394 23.25 -40.50 32.94
C LEU A 394 22.33 -41.14 31.90
N LYS A 395 21.55 -42.15 32.31
CA LYS A 395 20.56 -42.81 31.46
C LYS A 395 19.41 -41.90 31.08
N GLN A 396 18.89 -41.12 32.04
CA GLN A 396 17.83 -40.15 31.78
C GLN A 396 18.34 -38.98 30.94
N LEU A 397 19.56 -38.50 31.22
CA LEU A 397 20.21 -37.48 30.41
C LEU A 397 20.35 -37.92 28.95
N LYS A 398 20.74 -39.17 28.70
CA LYS A 398 20.80 -39.74 27.35
C LYS A 398 19.44 -39.69 26.65
N ILE A 399 18.37 -40.17 27.30
CA ILE A 399 17.01 -40.16 26.72
C ILE A 399 16.61 -38.73 26.33
N ILE A 400 16.85 -37.77 27.22
CA ILE A 400 16.53 -36.36 26.97
C ILE A 400 17.33 -35.80 25.79
N LEU A 401 18.63 -36.11 25.70
CA LEU A 401 19.47 -35.65 24.58
C LEU A 401 19.07 -36.30 23.24
N GLU A 402 18.70 -37.58 23.24
CA GLU A 402 18.19 -38.29 22.06
C GLU A 402 16.87 -37.70 21.56
N GLU A 403 15.94 -37.42 22.47
CA GLU A 403 14.66 -36.80 22.14
C GLU A 403 14.85 -35.36 21.65
N THR A 404 15.74 -34.61 22.28
CA THR A 404 16.09 -33.24 21.86
C THR A 404 16.74 -33.24 20.47
N LYS A 405 17.59 -34.23 20.18
CA LYS A 405 18.15 -34.46 18.84
C LYS A 405 17.04 -34.74 17.83
N LEU A 406 16.07 -35.59 18.16
CA LEU A 406 14.94 -35.90 17.29
C LEU A 406 14.12 -34.63 16.98
N MET A 407 13.78 -33.84 17.99
CA MET A 407 13.12 -32.54 17.82
C MET A 407 13.93 -31.57 16.95
N GLY A 408 15.25 -31.51 17.16
CA GLY A 408 16.15 -30.70 16.34
C GLY A 408 16.12 -31.10 14.87
N ASN A 409 16.13 -32.41 14.58
CA ASN A 409 16.04 -32.94 13.22
C ASN A 409 14.69 -32.67 12.57
N MET A 410 13.57 -32.81 13.30
CA MET A 410 12.23 -32.50 12.77
C MET A 410 12.15 -31.04 12.34
N ARG A 411 12.68 -30.12 13.15
CA ARG A 411 12.70 -28.71 12.80
C ARG A 411 13.62 -28.42 11.62
N LEU A 412 14.80 -29.05 11.56
CA LEU A 412 15.71 -28.89 10.43
C LEU A 412 15.03 -29.33 9.12
N THR A 413 14.29 -30.43 9.15
CA THR A 413 13.52 -30.93 8.00
C THR A 413 12.42 -29.92 7.60
N SER A 414 11.66 -29.42 8.58
CA SER A 414 10.65 -28.38 8.33
C SER A 414 11.26 -27.11 7.70
N THR A 415 12.43 -26.68 8.15
CA THR A 415 13.13 -25.54 7.56
C THR A 415 13.63 -25.85 6.14
N ASP A 416 14.05 -27.09 5.87
CA ASP A 416 14.45 -27.51 4.53
C ASP A 416 13.25 -27.50 3.57
N ASP A 417 12.07 -27.93 4.03
CA ASP A 417 10.82 -27.86 3.26
C ASP A 417 10.40 -26.40 2.98
N GLU A 418 10.48 -25.52 3.97
CA GLU A 418 10.21 -24.07 3.80
C GLU A 418 11.17 -23.42 2.80
N ILE A 419 12.46 -23.77 2.85
CA ILE A 419 13.46 -23.28 1.89
C ILE A 419 13.11 -23.77 0.49
N ALA A 420 12.72 -25.04 0.33
CA ALA A 420 12.34 -25.60 -0.96
C ALA A 420 11.09 -24.92 -1.53
N GLU A 421 10.10 -24.60 -0.69
CA GLU A 421 8.92 -23.82 -1.09
C GLU A 421 9.30 -22.41 -1.55
N THR A 422 10.13 -21.70 -0.78
CA THR A 422 10.62 -20.36 -1.15
C THR A 422 11.41 -20.38 -2.46
N LEU A 423 12.23 -21.40 -2.70
CA LEU A 423 12.95 -21.60 -3.96
C LEU A 423 11.99 -21.83 -5.12
N SER A 424 10.97 -22.68 -4.95
CA SER A 424 9.92 -22.89 -5.95
C SER A 424 9.17 -21.60 -6.30
N ILE A 425 8.85 -20.77 -5.30
CA ILE A 425 8.26 -19.45 -5.53
C ILE A 425 9.21 -18.56 -6.34
N LEU A 426 10.50 -18.57 -6.02
CA LEU A 426 11.51 -17.79 -6.74
C LEU A 426 11.64 -18.25 -8.21
N ASP A 427 11.60 -19.55 -8.46
CA ASP A 427 11.64 -20.12 -9.80
C ASP A 427 10.38 -19.75 -10.60
N ASN A 428 9.20 -19.80 -9.98
CA ASN A 428 7.93 -19.37 -10.59
C ASN A 428 7.89 -17.87 -10.91
N ILE A 429 8.54 -17.02 -10.09
CA ILE A 429 8.71 -15.59 -10.40
C ILE A 429 9.65 -15.39 -11.61
N ASN A 430 10.62 -16.29 -11.77
CA ASN A 430 11.58 -16.27 -12.86
C ASN A 430 11.06 -16.88 -14.16
N GLU A 431 10.01 -17.70 -14.13
CA GLU A 431 9.34 -18.13 -15.33
C GLU A 431 8.69 -16.91 -16.03
N PRO A 432 9.00 -16.65 -17.31
CA PRO A 432 8.26 -15.66 -18.06
C PRO A 432 6.81 -16.13 -18.08
N THR A 433 5.91 -15.35 -17.49
CA THR A 433 4.47 -15.61 -17.59
C THR A 433 4.17 -15.80 -19.07
N ARG A 434 3.91 -17.05 -19.48
CA ARG A 434 3.42 -17.33 -20.81
C ARG A 434 2.05 -16.69 -20.86
N ILE A 435 1.98 -15.44 -21.29
CA ILE A 435 0.72 -14.81 -21.65
C ILE A 435 0.07 -15.80 -22.61
N PRO A 436 -1.11 -16.37 -22.32
CA PRO A 436 -1.76 -17.26 -23.25
C PRO A 436 -1.94 -16.49 -24.56
N GLN A 437 -1.15 -16.86 -25.57
CA GLN A 437 -1.29 -16.31 -26.90
C GLN A 437 -2.66 -16.74 -27.40
N ASN A 438 -3.49 -15.76 -27.76
CA ASN A 438 -4.79 -15.90 -28.40
C ASN A 438 -5.95 -16.41 -27.53
N THR A 439 -6.56 -15.52 -26.77
CA THR A 439 -8.03 -15.41 -26.87
C THR A 439 -8.34 -14.50 -28.06
N PRO A 440 -8.98 -15.00 -29.14
CA PRO A 440 -9.37 -14.15 -30.26
C PRO A 440 -10.27 -13.03 -29.73
N GLN A 441 -9.88 -11.78 -30.00
CA GLN A 441 -10.72 -10.63 -29.69
C GLN A 441 -12.11 -10.85 -30.29
N PRO A 442 -13.21 -10.74 -29.52
CA PRO A 442 -14.54 -10.81 -30.07
C PRO A 442 -14.69 -9.67 -31.08
N GLN A 443 -14.88 -10.02 -32.35
CA GLN A 443 -15.07 -9.03 -33.40
C GLN A 443 -16.24 -8.10 -33.04
N PRO A 444 -16.10 -6.79 -33.28
CA PRO A 444 -17.16 -5.84 -33.00
C PRO A 444 -18.38 -6.21 -33.86
N LYS A 445 -19.48 -6.58 -33.19
CA LYS A 445 -20.76 -6.84 -33.86
C LYS A 445 -21.17 -5.57 -34.60
N SER A 446 -21.16 -5.63 -35.93
CA SER A 446 -21.71 -4.61 -36.82
C SER A 446 -23.14 -4.26 -36.40
N ARG A 447 -23.32 -3.02 -35.95
CA ARG A 447 -24.61 -2.44 -35.58
C ARG A 447 -25.19 -1.66 -36.77
N PHE A 448 -25.45 -2.34 -37.88
CA PHE A 448 -26.32 -1.81 -38.93
C PHE A 448 -27.24 -2.90 -39.45
N LYS A 449 -28.49 -2.93 -38.93
CA LYS A 449 -29.63 -3.51 -39.64
C LYS A 449 -30.05 -2.48 -40.68
N ILE A 450 -29.78 -2.75 -41.95
CA ILE A 450 -30.43 -2.06 -43.06
C ILE A 450 -31.90 -2.51 -43.01
N LEU A 451 -32.80 -1.56 -42.73
CA LEU A 451 -34.24 -1.78 -42.89
C LEU A 451 -34.52 -1.85 -44.39
N GLY A 452 -34.94 -3.02 -44.85
CA GLY A 452 -35.52 -3.20 -46.18
C GLY A 452 -36.82 -2.41 -46.25
N ILE A 453 -36.96 -1.65 -47.34
CA ILE A 453 -38.18 -0.98 -47.77
C ILE A 453 -39.01 -2.05 -48.50
N GLU A 454 -40.25 -2.27 -48.06
CA GLU A 454 -41.35 -2.77 -48.90
C GLU A 454 -42.24 -1.59 -49.32
#